data_AF-A0A1C5KMG9-F1
#
_entry.id   AF-A0A1C5KMG9-F1
#
_cell.length_a   1.000
_cell.length_b   1.000
_cell.length_c   1.000
_cell.angle_alpha   90.00
_cell.angle_beta   90.00
_cell.angle_gamma   90.00
#
_symmetry.space_group_name_H-M   'P 1'
#
loop_
_entity.id
_entity.type
_entity.pdbx_description
1 polymer ?
#
loop_
_entity_poly.entity_id
_entity_poly.type
_entity_poly.pdbx_seq_one_letter_code
_entity_poly.pdbx_strand_id
1 'polypeptide(L)'
;MNIEGIDNKLRRAGNVECTGDAMFDHGAQLCRIRAIKCLGTVASGTVGGWVQSADNIKAYGNEWIGGAAIVRDNATVMNNGRVTGSCRICGNAIICDNASIEGAVVVKGCTTIGGKAMIKGAFTVPEGANIGGDALIHNEDQVCLAILGGVPFTVFRTSHGVHVTINNLHAFPYQDKNAIRKGIAENRIQLPEDAVIAVINAMAATINNRAPRKNMGFMHLFN
;
A
#
# COMPACT_ATOMS: atom_id res chain seq x y z
N MET A 1 27.94 13.45 16.74
CA MET A 1 27.44 12.39 15.84
C MET A 1 27.84 12.83 14.43
N ASN A 2 28.72 12.08 13.77
CA ASN A 2 29.45 12.56 12.59
C ASN A 2 28.51 12.56 11.37
N ILE A 3 28.38 13.72 10.72
CA ILE A 3 27.45 13.98 9.60
C ILE A 3 27.93 13.27 8.31
N GLU A 4 29.16 12.75 8.30
CA GLU A 4 29.80 12.06 7.16
C GLU A 4 29.20 10.70 6.77
N GLY A 5 28.26 10.14 7.56
CA GLY A 5 27.59 8.87 7.23
C GLY A 5 26.36 8.98 6.32
N ILE A 6 25.81 10.20 6.14
CA ILE A 6 24.59 10.44 5.34
C ILE A 6 24.86 10.21 3.84
N ASP A 7 26.11 10.39 3.42
CA ASP A 7 26.46 10.79 2.06
C ASP A 7 26.73 9.64 1.07
N ASN A 8 26.62 8.37 1.48
CA ASN A 8 26.85 7.24 0.56
C ASN A 8 25.59 6.45 0.15
N LYS A 9 24.44 6.61 0.80
CA LYS A 9 23.22 5.82 0.49
C LYS A 9 22.15 6.55 -0.32
N LEU A 10 22.16 7.88 -0.35
CA LEU A 10 21.27 8.68 -1.19
C LEU A 10 21.93 10.03 -1.52
N ARG A 11 22.72 10.11 -2.60
CA ARG A 11 23.08 11.44 -3.16
C ARG A 11 22.01 11.93 -4.10
N ARG A 12 21.55 11.03 -4.98
CA ARG A 12 20.52 11.24 -5.98
C ARG A 12 19.84 9.91 -6.29
N ALA A 13 18.54 9.94 -6.49
CA ALA A 13 17.75 8.82 -6.98
C ALA A 13 16.86 9.33 -8.11
N GLY A 14 17.27 9.10 -9.37
CA GLY A 14 16.56 9.59 -10.55
C GLY A 14 16.32 11.11 -10.51
N ASN A 15 15.05 11.49 -10.38
CA ASN A 15 14.58 12.87 -10.37
C ASN A 15 14.51 13.53 -8.98
N VAL A 16 15.03 12.88 -7.93
CA VAL A 16 15.12 13.44 -6.57
C VAL A 16 16.54 13.36 -6.01
N GLU A 17 16.87 14.24 -5.07
CA GLU A 17 18.15 14.27 -4.36
C GLU A 17 17.97 14.47 -2.86
N CYS A 18 19.02 14.15 -2.10
CA CYS A 18 19.11 14.54 -0.71
C CYS A 18 19.27 16.05 -0.55
N THR A 19 18.56 16.64 0.41
CA THR A 19 18.74 18.05 0.80
C THR A 19 19.94 18.26 1.73
N GLY A 20 20.43 17.19 2.38
CA GLY A 20 21.41 17.26 3.46
C GLY A 20 20.78 17.18 4.86
N ASP A 21 19.47 17.44 4.99
CA ASP A 21 18.77 17.25 6.26
C ASP A 21 18.65 15.76 6.58
N ALA A 22 18.91 15.42 7.85
CA ALA A 22 18.84 14.05 8.33
C ALA A 22 18.00 13.95 9.61
N MET A 23 17.31 12.81 9.75
CA MET A 23 16.63 12.41 10.98
C MET A 23 16.87 10.93 11.27
N PHE A 24 16.56 10.50 12.48
CA PHE A 24 16.57 9.08 12.86
C PHE A 24 15.15 8.63 13.17
N ASP A 25 14.74 7.48 12.61
CA ASP A 25 13.46 6.81 12.89
C ASP A 25 13.71 5.31 13.03
N HIS A 26 13.30 4.71 14.14
CA HIS A 26 13.40 3.25 14.38
C HIS A 26 14.77 2.63 14.07
N GLY A 27 15.86 3.33 14.41
CA GLY A 27 17.23 2.86 14.17
C GLY A 27 17.75 3.07 12.74
N ALA A 28 16.94 3.64 11.85
CA ALA A 28 17.34 4.03 10.50
C ALA A 28 17.64 5.53 10.44
N GLN A 29 18.77 5.88 9.83
CA GLN A 29 19.04 7.26 9.42
C GLN A 29 18.32 7.54 8.10
N LEU A 30 17.58 8.64 8.04
CA LEU A 30 16.81 9.06 6.89
C LEU A 30 17.32 10.40 6.37
N CYS A 31 17.21 10.59 5.06
CA CYS A 31 17.50 11.84 4.40
C CYS A 31 16.22 12.46 3.83
N ARG A 32 16.09 13.78 3.95
CA ARG A 32 15.00 14.54 3.35
C ARG A 32 15.25 14.73 1.86
N ILE A 33 14.27 14.40 1.03
CA ILE A 33 14.41 14.50 -0.43
C ILE A 33 13.95 15.85 -0.97
N ARG A 34 14.45 16.22 -2.15
CA ARG A 34 14.02 17.37 -2.95
C ARG A 34 13.87 16.96 -4.41
N ALA A 35 12.86 17.51 -5.08
CA ALA A 35 12.65 17.32 -6.52
C ALA A 35 13.70 18.09 -7.33
N ILE A 36 14.34 17.44 -8.30
CA ILE A 36 15.34 18.07 -9.20
C ILE A 36 14.67 18.60 -10.47
N LYS A 37 13.49 18.08 -10.81
CA LYS A 37 12.65 18.54 -11.94
C LYS A 37 11.19 18.53 -11.54
N CYS A 38 10.30 19.01 -12.41
CA CYS A 38 8.87 18.91 -12.18
C CYS A 38 8.38 17.45 -12.28
N LEU A 39 7.61 16.98 -11.28
CA LEU A 39 7.08 15.62 -11.15
C LEU A 39 5.55 15.67 -11.10
N GLY A 40 4.94 15.82 -12.27
CA GLY A 40 3.50 16.10 -12.42
C GLY A 40 3.14 17.43 -11.77
N THR A 41 2.44 17.38 -10.63
CA THR A 41 2.02 18.57 -9.87
C THR A 41 3.08 19.10 -8.89
N VAL A 42 4.23 18.43 -8.77
CA VAL A 42 5.33 18.86 -7.87
C VAL A 42 6.31 19.70 -8.68
N ALA A 43 6.53 20.94 -8.27
CA ALA A 43 7.50 21.83 -8.90
C ALA A 43 8.95 21.39 -8.60
N SER A 44 9.87 21.69 -9.51
CA SER A 44 11.30 21.54 -9.24
C SER A 44 11.72 22.32 -7.99
N GLY A 45 12.65 21.78 -7.20
CA GLY A 45 13.11 22.37 -5.94
C GLY A 45 12.20 22.11 -4.73
N THR A 46 11.01 21.53 -4.93
CA THR A 46 10.09 21.21 -3.82
C THR A 46 10.74 20.22 -2.87
N VAL A 47 10.74 20.54 -1.57
CA VAL A 47 11.19 19.62 -0.51
C VAL A 47 10.09 18.59 -0.22
N GLY A 48 10.44 17.32 -0.32
CA GLY A 48 9.58 16.16 -0.15
C GLY A 48 9.76 15.47 1.20
N GLY A 49 9.41 14.20 1.30
CA GLY A 49 9.49 13.40 2.52
C GLY A 49 10.89 12.88 2.84
N TRP A 50 10.94 11.81 3.64
CA TRP A 50 12.16 11.20 4.16
C TRP A 50 12.33 9.80 3.61
N VAL A 51 13.55 9.47 3.19
CA VAL A 51 13.89 8.11 2.73
C VAL A 51 15.21 7.63 3.32
N GLN A 52 15.35 6.31 3.48
CA GLN A 52 16.57 5.70 4.01
C GLN A 52 17.66 5.50 2.94
N SER A 53 17.28 5.20 1.70
CA SER A 53 18.20 5.00 0.59
C SER A 53 17.57 5.36 -0.76
N ALA A 54 18.40 5.37 -1.81
CA ALA A 54 17.96 5.52 -3.21
C ALA A 54 16.99 4.42 -3.68
N ASP A 55 16.93 3.29 -2.98
CA ASP A 55 16.02 2.21 -3.35
C ASP A 55 14.58 2.45 -2.92
N ASN A 56 14.37 3.30 -1.91
CA ASN A 56 13.02 3.57 -1.42
C ASN A 56 12.15 4.38 -2.39
N ILE A 57 12.75 5.00 -3.42
CA ILE A 57 12.03 5.70 -4.48
C ILE A 57 12.72 5.51 -5.83
N LYS A 58 12.00 4.89 -6.77
CA LYS A 58 12.44 4.76 -8.17
C LYS A 58 11.89 5.94 -8.99
N ALA A 59 12.40 7.14 -8.70
CA ALA A 59 11.91 8.41 -9.25
C ALA A 59 12.34 8.63 -10.71
N TYR A 60 11.90 7.77 -11.64
CA TYR A 60 12.17 7.91 -13.08
C TYR A 60 11.03 8.61 -13.82
N GLY A 61 9.81 8.54 -13.30
CA GLY A 61 8.61 9.25 -13.75
C GLY A 61 8.19 10.35 -12.78
N ASN A 62 6.91 10.33 -12.36
CA ASN A 62 6.30 11.30 -11.45
C ASN A 62 6.16 10.77 -10.01
N GLU A 63 6.91 9.74 -9.64
CA GLU A 63 6.92 9.20 -8.29
C GLU A 63 7.29 10.30 -7.29
N TRP A 64 6.59 10.33 -6.17
CA TRP A 64 6.85 11.37 -5.17
C TRP A 64 6.57 10.91 -3.76
N ILE A 65 7.52 11.18 -2.88
CA ILE A 65 7.34 11.09 -1.44
C ILE A 65 7.35 12.53 -0.94
N GLY A 66 6.23 13.01 -0.40
CA GLY A 66 6.01 14.41 -0.02
C GLY A 66 5.57 14.58 1.43
N GLY A 67 5.54 15.84 1.91
CA GLY A 67 5.13 16.14 3.28
C GLY A 67 6.11 15.57 4.31
N ALA A 68 5.62 15.09 5.45
CA ALA A 68 6.40 14.40 6.48
C ALA A 68 6.47 12.87 6.28
N ALA A 69 6.12 12.36 5.09
CA ALA A 69 6.09 10.93 4.84
C ALA A 69 7.48 10.31 4.99
N ILE A 70 7.52 9.09 5.52
CA ILE A 70 8.73 8.28 5.73
C ILE A 70 8.60 7.00 4.91
N VAL A 71 9.60 6.70 4.09
CA VAL A 71 9.74 5.42 3.40
C VAL A 71 11.12 4.83 3.71
N ARG A 72 11.14 3.66 4.34
CA ARG A 72 12.38 3.05 4.84
C ARG A 72 12.36 1.53 4.72
N ASP A 73 13.43 0.88 5.18
CA ASP A 73 13.70 -0.54 4.98
C ASP A 73 13.76 -0.86 3.46
N ASN A 74 13.12 -1.94 3.00
CA ASN A 74 13.04 -2.31 1.58
C ASN A 74 11.79 -1.73 0.88
N ALA A 75 11.00 -0.90 1.57
CA ALA A 75 9.80 -0.35 0.98
C ALA A 75 10.13 0.56 -0.19
N THR A 76 9.36 0.48 -1.28
CA THR A 76 9.69 1.17 -2.54
C THR A 76 8.47 1.86 -3.13
N VAL A 77 8.64 3.12 -3.55
CA VAL A 77 7.68 3.88 -4.36
C VAL A 77 8.18 3.95 -5.80
N MET A 78 7.39 3.45 -6.75
CA MET A 78 7.76 3.35 -8.18
C MET A 78 6.55 3.59 -9.11
N ASN A 79 6.76 3.63 -10.43
CA ASN A 79 5.69 3.67 -11.46
C ASN A 79 4.57 4.69 -11.21
N ASN A 80 4.92 5.96 -10.99
CA ASN A 80 4.02 7.07 -10.63
C ASN A 80 3.30 6.93 -9.28
N GLY A 81 3.72 6.00 -8.41
CA GLY A 81 3.23 5.92 -7.03
C GLY A 81 3.55 7.20 -6.25
N ARG A 82 2.61 7.65 -5.41
CA ARG A 82 2.76 8.88 -4.62
C ARG A 82 2.38 8.64 -3.17
N VAL A 83 3.22 9.13 -2.26
CA VAL A 83 3.01 9.05 -0.82
C VAL A 83 3.18 10.44 -0.24
N THR A 84 2.16 10.98 0.40
CA THR A 84 2.18 12.34 0.96
C THR A 84 1.58 12.39 2.36
N GLY A 85 1.63 13.54 3.02
CA GLY A 85 1.20 13.69 4.41
C GLY A 85 2.26 13.21 5.40
N SER A 86 1.85 12.51 6.45
CA SER A 86 2.70 11.91 7.51
C SER A 86 2.70 10.38 7.44
N CYS A 87 2.55 9.81 6.25
CA CYS A 87 2.52 8.35 6.05
C CYS A 87 3.83 7.68 6.46
N ARG A 88 3.75 6.42 6.88
CA ARG A 88 4.92 5.58 7.20
C ARG A 88 4.86 4.28 6.41
N ILE A 89 5.77 4.12 5.46
CA ILE A 89 5.87 2.95 4.60
C ILE A 89 7.18 2.23 4.95
N CYS A 90 7.10 0.98 5.40
CA CYS A 90 8.29 0.22 5.83
C CYS A 90 8.14 -1.28 5.56
N GLY A 91 9.15 -2.08 5.91
CA GLY A 91 9.21 -3.50 5.53
C GLY A 91 9.55 -3.69 4.04
N ASN A 92 8.77 -4.51 3.33
CA ASN A 92 8.93 -4.82 1.90
C ASN A 92 7.78 -4.22 1.06
N ALA A 93 7.15 -3.14 1.54
CA ALA A 93 5.94 -2.61 0.92
C ALA A 93 6.23 -1.96 -0.44
N ILE A 94 5.34 -2.15 -1.42
CA ILE A 94 5.47 -1.62 -2.78
C ILE A 94 4.30 -0.71 -3.08
N ILE A 95 4.58 0.56 -3.41
CA ILE A 95 3.58 1.53 -3.87
C ILE A 95 3.85 1.82 -5.34
N CYS A 96 2.92 1.47 -6.23
CA CYS A 96 3.15 1.53 -7.68
C CYS A 96 1.92 1.96 -8.50
N ASP A 97 2.12 2.08 -9.81
CA ASP A 97 1.10 2.17 -10.86
C ASP A 97 0.04 3.27 -10.71
N ASN A 98 0.46 4.46 -10.26
CA ASN A 98 -0.38 5.64 -9.94
C ASN A 98 -1.15 5.58 -8.61
N ALA A 99 -0.81 4.64 -7.72
CA ALA A 99 -1.40 4.61 -6.39
C ALA A 99 -1.02 5.88 -5.61
N SER A 100 -1.98 6.44 -4.89
CA SER A 100 -1.81 7.63 -4.05
C SER A 100 -2.17 7.32 -2.61
N ILE A 101 -1.22 7.53 -1.70
CA ILE A 101 -1.41 7.38 -0.26
C ILE A 101 -1.21 8.74 0.41
N GLU A 102 -2.17 9.18 1.21
CA GLU A 102 -2.19 10.50 1.85
C GLU A 102 -2.67 10.42 3.32
N GLY A 103 -2.24 11.37 4.15
CA GLY A 103 -2.65 11.46 5.55
C GLY A 103 -1.61 10.85 6.49
N ALA A 104 -2.03 10.07 7.47
CA ALA A 104 -1.18 9.38 8.44
C ALA A 104 -1.32 7.85 8.30
N VAL A 105 -1.34 7.35 7.06
CA VAL A 105 -1.47 5.93 6.77
C VAL A 105 -0.15 5.19 7.05
N VAL A 106 -0.25 4.02 7.66
CA VAL A 106 0.88 3.14 7.94
C VAL A 106 0.79 1.89 7.07
N VAL A 107 1.83 1.59 6.31
CA VAL A 107 1.94 0.41 5.45
C VAL A 107 3.20 -0.35 5.82
N LYS A 108 3.07 -1.65 6.12
CA LYS A 108 4.16 -2.50 6.63
C LYS A 108 4.24 -3.83 5.89
N GLY A 109 5.34 -4.54 6.13
CA GLY A 109 5.57 -5.90 5.64
C GLY A 109 5.49 -6.03 4.13
N CYS A 110 5.01 -7.15 3.62
CA CYS A 110 4.93 -7.45 2.19
C CYS A 110 3.62 -6.93 1.56
N THR A 111 3.29 -5.65 1.78
CA THR A 111 2.05 -5.03 1.27
C THR A 111 2.27 -4.38 -0.08
N THR A 112 1.42 -4.68 -1.06
CA THR A 112 1.46 -4.08 -2.41
C THR A 112 0.24 -3.19 -2.62
N ILE A 113 0.45 -1.96 -3.05
CA ILE A 113 -0.62 -1.00 -3.36
C ILE A 113 -0.33 -0.43 -4.75
N GLY A 114 -1.13 -0.83 -5.72
CA GLY A 114 -0.98 -0.50 -7.13
C GLY A 114 -2.24 0.09 -7.75
N GLY A 115 -2.25 0.16 -9.08
CA GLY A 115 -3.33 0.77 -9.86
C GLY A 115 -3.62 2.22 -9.49
N LYS A 116 -4.85 2.67 -9.72
CA LYS A 116 -5.33 4.01 -9.36
C LYS A 116 -5.82 4.07 -7.92
N ALA A 117 -5.30 3.21 -7.03
CA ALA A 117 -5.73 3.16 -5.65
C ALA A 117 -5.54 4.51 -4.95
N MET A 118 -6.58 4.98 -4.26
CA MET A 118 -6.58 6.18 -3.45
C MET A 118 -6.80 5.80 -1.98
N ILE A 119 -5.74 5.89 -1.19
CA ILE A 119 -5.76 5.56 0.23
C ILE A 119 -5.50 6.82 1.03
N LYS A 120 -6.46 7.25 1.85
CA LYS A 120 -6.37 8.49 2.63
C LYS A 120 -6.82 8.27 4.06
N GLY A 121 -6.23 8.96 5.03
CA GLY A 121 -6.73 8.94 6.41
C GLY A 121 -5.65 8.62 7.42
N ALA A 122 -6.03 8.11 8.59
CA ALA A 122 -5.12 7.83 9.70
C ALA A 122 -5.33 6.42 10.24
N PHE A 123 -4.82 5.42 9.53
CA PHE A 123 -4.98 4.01 9.88
C PHE A 123 -3.81 3.15 9.38
N THR A 124 -3.77 1.89 9.80
CA THR A 124 -2.78 0.92 9.34
C THR A 124 -3.41 0.01 8.29
N VAL A 125 -2.81 -0.07 7.11
CA VAL A 125 -3.19 -1.08 6.11
C VAL A 125 -2.75 -2.45 6.63
N PRO A 126 -3.61 -3.49 6.58
CA PRO A 126 -3.25 -4.83 6.99
C PRO A 126 -1.96 -5.33 6.30
N GLU A 127 -1.07 -5.93 7.08
CA GLU A 127 0.22 -6.42 6.57
C GLU A 127 0.04 -7.57 5.59
N GLY A 128 0.62 -7.45 4.39
CA GLY A 128 0.46 -8.46 3.33
C GLY A 128 -0.78 -8.20 2.46
N ALA A 129 -1.43 -7.05 2.61
CA ALA A 129 -2.51 -6.64 1.73
C ALA A 129 -2.01 -6.46 0.28
N ASN A 130 -2.83 -6.85 -0.67
CA ASN A 130 -2.67 -6.50 -2.08
C ASN A 130 -3.86 -5.62 -2.49
N ILE A 131 -3.61 -4.35 -2.75
CA ILE A 131 -4.64 -3.35 -3.04
C ILE A 131 -4.36 -2.81 -4.43
N GLY A 132 -5.38 -2.69 -5.27
CA GLY A 132 -5.20 -2.28 -6.65
C GLY A 132 -6.44 -1.69 -7.29
N GLY A 133 -6.46 -1.69 -8.62
CA GLY A 133 -7.59 -1.20 -9.39
C GLY A 133 -7.91 0.26 -9.07
N ASP A 134 -9.17 0.56 -8.79
CA ASP A 134 -9.68 1.86 -8.38
C ASP A 134 -10.04 1.90 -6.88
N ALA A 135 -9.26 1.20 -6.04
CA ALA A 135 -9.47 1.18 -4.59
C ALA A 135 -9.65 2.59 -4.03
N LEU A 136 -10.63 2.75 -3.14
CA LEU A 136 -10.98 4.00 -2.49
C LEU A 136 -11.16 3.73 -1.00
N ILE A 137 -10.08 3.96 -0.25
CA ILE A 137 -9.97 3.57 1.16
C ILE A 137 -9.67 4.81 1.99
N HIS A 138 -10.56 5.13 2.92
CA HIS A 138 -10.52 6.30 3.78
C HIS A 138 -10.32 5.97 5.27
N ASN A 139 -10.53 4.70 5.64
CA ASN A 139 -10.37 4.19 6.99
C ASN A 139 -10.08 2.68 6.97
N GLU A 140 -9.74 2.12 8.13
CA GLU A 140 -9.38 0.71 8.28
C GLU A 140 -10.53 -0.26 7.97
N ASP A 141 -11.78 0.14 8.17
CA ASP A 141 -12.94 -0.74 7.95
C ASP A 141 -13.19 -1.02 6.46
N GLN A 142 -12.49 -0.30 5.57
CA GLN A 142 -12.59 -0.42 4.13
C GLN A 142 -11.51 -1.32 3.51
N VAL A 143 -10.69 -1.98 4.33
CA VAL A 143 -9.73 -3.00 3.91
C VAL A 143 -9.50 -4.04 5.00
N CYS A 144 -9.61 -5.33 4.64
CA CYS A 144 -9.30 -6.41 5.56
C CYS A 144 -8.58 -7.58 4.86
N LEU A 145 -7.85 -8.35 5.65
CA LEU A 145 -7.29 -9.63 5.25
C LEU A 145 -8.12 -10.75 5.83
N ALA A 146 -8.25 -11.83 5.05
CA ALA A 146 -8.74 -13.08 5.55
C ALA A 146 -8.02 -14.24 4.87
N ILE A 147 -8.11 -15.40 5.51
CA ILE A 147 -7.49 -16.65 5.07
C ILE A 147 -8.61 -17.66 4.91
N LEU A 148 -8.66 -18.32 3.77
CA LEU A 148 -9.57 -19.43 3.52
C LEU A 148 -8.73 -20.60 3.02
N GLY A 149 -8.75 -21.73 3.74
CA GLY A 149 -8.00 -22.93 3.35
C GLY A 149 -6.50 -22.68 3.15
N GLY A 150 -5.92 -21.83 4.01
CA GLY A 150 -4.51 -21.43 3.93
C GLY A 150 -4.18 -20.37 2.87
N VAL A 151 -5.15 -19.94 2.05
CA VAL A 151 -4.94 -18.93 1.01
C VAL A 151 -5.32 -17.54 1.56
N PRO A 152 -4.37 -16.58 1.62
CA PRO A 152 -4.69 -15.21 2.01
C PRO A 152 -5.35 -14.45 0.86
N PHE A 153 -6.34 -13.63 1.20
CA PHE A 153 -6.94 -12.68 0.27
C PHE A 153 -7.19 -11.34 0.96
N THR A 154 -7.14 -10.28 0.16
CA THR A 154 -7.45 -8.92 0.60
C THR A 154 -8.82 -8.55 0.07
N VAL A 155 -9.66 -7.98 0.92
CA VAL A 155 -10.95 -7.40 0.53
C VAL A 155 -10.89 -5.92 0.82
N PHE A 156 -11.27 -5.08 -0.14
CA PHE A 156 -11.23 -3.62 0.01
C PHE A 156 -12.34 -2.92 -0.77
N ARG A 157 -12.60 -1.66 -0.42
CA ARG A 157 -13.56 -0.80 -1.11
C ARG A 157 -12.95 -0.14 -2.36
N THR A 158 -13.74 -0.03 -3.42
CA THR A 158 -13.48 0.74 -4.65
C THR A 158 -14.63 1.71 -4.92
N SER A 159 -14.54 2.50 -5.99
CA SER A 159 -15.66 3.37 -6.41
C SER A 159 -16.89 2.59 -6.90
N HIS A 160 -16.72 1.31 -7.24
CA HIS A 160 -17.76 0.42 -7.76
C HIS A 160 -18.27 -0.61 -6.74
N GLY A 161 -17.81 -0.54 -5.49
CA GLY A 161 -18.25 -1.43 -4.40
C GLY A 161 -17.09 -2.11 -3.70
N VAL A 162 -17.21 -3.42 -3.49
CA VAL A 162 -16.19 -4.23 -2.79
C VAL A 162 -15.40 -5.04 -3.82
N HIS A 163 -14.11 -5.14 -3.61
CA HIS A 163 -13.17 -5.82 -4.47
C HIS A 163 -12.32 -6.80 -3.66
N VAL A 164 -11.96 -7.93 -4.26
CA VAL A 164 -11.13 -8.96 -3.63
C VAL A 164 -9.89 -9.16 -4.49
N THR A 165 -8.75 -9.47 -3.86
CA THR A 165 -7.54 -9.93 -4.52
C THR A 165 -7.03 -11.20 -3.87
N ILE A 166 -6.57 -12.16 -4.67
CA ILE A 166 -6.11 -13.47 -4.24
C ILE A 166 -4.65 -13.62 -4.66
N ASN A 167 -3.76 -14.08 -3.76
CA ASN A 167 -2.38 -14.48 -4.08
C ASN A 167 -1.59 -13.47 -4.94
N ASN A 168 -1.56 -12.19 -4.57
CA ASN A 168 -0.84 -11.16 -5.33
C ASN A 168 -1.30 -10.96 -6.79
N LEU A 169 -2.41 -11.58 -7.22
CA LEU A 169 -3.09 -11.24 -8.46
C LEU A 169 -4.29 -10.34 -8.15
N HIS A 170 -4.45 -9.28 -8.96
CA HIS A 170 -5.68 -8.51 -8.98
C HIS A 170 -6.83 -9.46 -9.36
N ALA A 171 -7.68 -9.81 -8.39
CA ALA A 171 -8.91 -10.55 -8.67
C ALA A 171 -10.04 -9.53 -8.91
N PHE A 172 -11.25 -9.99 -9.20
CA PHE A 172 -12.31 -9.27 -9.90
C PHE A 172 -13.31 -8.61 -8.93
N PRO A 173 -14.12 -7.63 -9.36
CA PRO A 173 -15.15 -7.05 -8.51
C PRO A 173 -15.98 -8.16 -7.86
N TYR A 174 -16.31 -8.01 -6.56
CA TYR A 174 -16.99 -9.04 -5.77
C TYR A 174 -18.31 -9.53 -6.39
N GLN A 175 -18.94 -8.71 -7.24
CA GLN A 175 -20.17 -9.07 -7.95
C GLN A 175 -19.94 -10.02 -9.15
N ASP A 176 -18.70 -10.30 -9.56
CA ASP A 176 -18.38 -11.15 -10.71
C ASP A 176 -18.12 -12.62 -10.31
N LYS A 177 -19.22 -13.36 -10.17
CA LYS A 177 -19.18 -14.80 -9.83
C LYS A 177 -18.41 -15.63 -10.86
N ASN A 178 -18.45 -15.28 -12.14
CA ASN A 178 -17.77 -16.03 -13.19
C ASN A 178 -16.25 -15.91 -13.07
N ALA A 179 -15.78 -14.76 -12.62
CA ALA A 179 -14.38 -14.52 -12.45
C ALA A 179 -13.81 -15.12 -11.14
N ILE A 180 -14.64 -15.20 -10.08
CA ILE A 180 -14.34 -16.02 -8.89
C ILE A 180 -14.24 -17.50 -9.27
N ARG A 181 -15.21 -18.02 -10.05
CA ARG A 181 -15.20 -19.40 -10.57
C ARG A 181 -13.95 -19.70 -11.39
N LYS A 182 -13.54 -18.77 -12.26
CA LYS A 182 -12.30 -18.90 -13.05
C LYS A 182 -11.06 -18.99 -12.15
N GLY A 183 -10.97 -18.16 -11.12
CA GLY A 183 -9.86 -18.22 -10.15
C GLY A 183 -9.81 -19.52 -9.33
N ILE A 184 -10.97 -20.09 -8.99
CA ILE A 184 -11.09 -21.43 -8.38
C ILE A 184 -10.65 -22.52 -9.38
N ALA A 185 -11.15 -22.46 -10.62
CA ALA A 185 -10.88 -23.45 -11.67
C ALA A 185 -9.41 -23.50 -12.10
N GLU A 186 -8.68 -22.39 -12.00
CA GLU A 186 -7.21 -22.34 -12.19
C GLU A 186 -6.43 -22.98 -11.01
N ASN A 187 -7.12 -23.68 -10.11
CA ASN A 187 -6.60 -24.51 -9.01
C ASN A 187 -5.74 -23.74 -8.00
N ARG A 188 -5.94 -22.42 -7.89
CA ARG A 188 -5.25 -21.55 -6.93
C ARG A 188 -5.95 -21.46 -5.57
N ILE A 189 -7.17 -21.98 -5.46
CA ILE A 189 -7.99 -22.04 -4.25
C ILE A 189 -8.62 -23.44 -4.20
N GLN A 190 -8.19 -24.28 -3.26
CA GLN A 190 -8.66 -25.69 -3.12
C GLN A 190 -10.01 -25.81 -2.38
N LEU A 191 -10.85 -24.77 -2.40
CA LEU A 191 -12.04 -24.70 -1.54
C LEU A 191 -13.34 -24.72 -2.32
N PRO A 192 -14.42 -25.26 -1.72
CA PRO A 192 -15.77 -25.17 -2.27
C PRO A 192 -16.18 -23.72 -2.57
N GLU A 193 -16.77 -23.49 -3.75
CA GLU A 193 -17.19 -22.16 -4.26
C GLU A 193 -18.15 -21.44 -3.29
N ASP A 194 -19.04 -22.17 -2.64
CA ASP A 194 -20.02 -21.68 -1.67
C ASP A 194 -19.37 -21.14 -0.40
N ALA A 195 -18.34 -21.81 0.13
CA ALA A 195 -17.58 -21.33 1.28
C ALA A 195 -16.85 -20.01 0.96
N VAL A 196 -16.23 -19.93 -0.23
CA VAL A 196 -15.57 -18.71 -0.72
C VAL A 196 -16.58 -17.57 -0.82
N ILE A 197 -17.72 -17.80 -1.47
CA ILE A 197 -18.77 -16.79 -1.62
C ILE A 197 -19.31 -16.34 -0.25
N ALA A 198 -19.58 -17.26 0.68
CA ALA A 198 -20.12 -16.92 2.00
C ALA A 198 -19.17 -16.00 2.79
N VAL A 199 -17.87 -16.29 2.72
CA VAL A 199 -16.82 -15.52 3.38
C VAL A 199 -16.68 -14.14 2.76
N ILE A 200 -16.65 -14.03 1.44
CA ILE A 200 -16.63 -12.72 0.78
C ILE A 200 -17.90 -11.93 1.08
N ASN A 201 -19.08 -12.57 1.10
CA ASN A 201 -20.34 -11.93 1.47
C ASN A 201 -20.30 -11.34 2.88
N ALA A 202 -19.77 -12.09 3.86
CA ALA A 202 -19.65 -11.62 5.24
C ALA A 202 -18.71 -10.40 5.37
N MET A 203 -17.58 -10.42 4.65
CA MET A 203 -16.66 -9.28 4.60
C MET A 203 -17.23 -8.09 3.86
N ALA A 204 -17.86 -8.31 2.70
CA ALA A 204 -18.51 -7.25 1.94
C ALA A 204 -19.63 -6.59 2.75
N ALA A 205 -20.43 -7.36 3.48
CA ALA A 205 -21.43 -6.82 4.40
C ALA A 205 -20.78 -5.97 5.50
N THR A 206 -19.65 -6.41 6.05
CA THR A 206 -18.90 -5.65 7.05
C THR A 206 -18.38 -4.32 6.49
N ILE A 207 -17.75 -4.36 5.31
CA ILE A 207 -17.20 -3.18 4.61
C ILE A 207 -18.31 -2.23 4.15
N ASN A 208 -19.51 -2.74 3.86
CA ASN A 208 -20.62 -1.94 3.35
C ASN A 208 -21.53 -1.35 4.43
N ASN A 209 -21.72 -2.01 5.58
CA ASN A 209 -22.82 -1.70 6.50
C ASN A 209 -22.43 -1.26 7.93
N ARG A 210 -21.18 -0.88 8.25
CA ARG A 210 -20.87 -0.51 9.66
C ARG A 210 -19.97 0.72 9.86
N ALA A 211 -20.40 1.53 10.83
CA ALA A 211 -19.60 2.44 11.65
C ALA A 211 -18.74 1.63 12.66
N PRO A 212 -17.73 2.24 13.33
CA PRO A 212 -16.47 1.57 13.65
C PRO A 212 -16.52 0.57 14.83
N ARG A 213 -15.78 -0.52 14.62
CA ARG A 213 -15.13 -1.48 15.55
C ARG A 213 -15.95 -2.30 16.56
N LYS A 214 -15.63 -3.60 16.58
CA LYS A 214 -14.92 -4.28 17.70
C LYS A 214 -14.48 -5.69 17.28
N ASN A 215 -13.17 -5.95 17.37
CA ASN A 215 -12.53 -7.27 17.34
C ASN A 215 -13.07 -8.29 16.30
N MET A 216 -12.60 -8.23 15.06
CA MET A 216 -12.41 -9.49 14.31
C MET A 216 -11.03 -10.02 14.66
N GLY A 217 -10.98 -10.85 15.71
CA GLY A 217 -9.90 -11.82 15.82
C GLY A 217 -9.89 -12.65 14.55
N PHE A 218 -8.70 -13.03 14.09
CA PHE A 218 -8.46 -13.94 12.96
C PHE A 218 -9.60 -14.93 12.80
N MET A 219 -10.42 -14.73 11.76
CA MET A 219 -11.50 -15.65 11.44
C MET A 219 -10.84 -16.86 10.78
N HIS A 220 -10.28 -17.75 11.59
CA HIS A 220 -9.88 -19.09 11.17
C HIS A 220 -11.15 -19.85 10.80
N LEU A 221 -11.52 -19.79 9.52
CA LEU A 221 -12.55 -20.65 8.98
C LEU A 221 -11.90 -21.93 8.43
N PHE A 222 -11.90 -22.92 9.33
CA PHE A 222 -11.77 -24.37 9.17
C PHE A 222 -10.38 -24.96 8.81
N ASN A 223 -10.03 -25.96 9.63
CA ASN A 223 -9.15 -27.10 9.33
C ASN A 223 -9.81 -28.03 8.32
#